data_AF-J3NF66-F1
#
_entry.id   AF-J3NF66-F1
#
_cell.length_a   1.000
_cell.length_b   1.000
_cell.length_c   1.000
_cell.angle_alpha   90.00
_cell.angle_beta   90.00
_cell.angle_gamma   90.00
#
_symmetry.space_group_name_H-M   'P 1'
#
loop_
_entity.id
_entity.type
_entity.pdbx_description
1 polymer ?
#
loop_
_entity_poly.entity_id
_entity_poly.type
_entity_poly.pdbx_seq_one_letter_code
_entity_poly.pdbx_strand_id
1 'polypeptide(L)'
;MILGHGGLELRARAHIVLAKCYLSDPKFSVYEDPSAVLDPLNQAAEDLEVLEEDAAASFKQHRLALDNPYKEEDRFTDMLTLSSEMAS
;
A
#
# COMPACT_ATOMS: atom_id res chain seq x y z
N MET A 1 -5.44 -10.79 -9.20
CA MET A 1 -4.45 -11.25 -8.20
C MET A 1 -4.35 -10.15 -7.15
N ILE A 2 -4.54 -10.44 -5.87
CA ILE A 2 -4.33 -9.46 -4.79
C ILE A 2 -2.88 -9.61 -4.32
N LEU A 3 -2.06 -8.57 -4.48
CA LEU A 3 -0.69 -8.53 -3.97
C LEU A 3 -0.68 -7.80 -2.63
N GLY A 4 0.10 -8.28 -1.67
CA GLY A 4 0.45 -7.50 -0.47
C GLY A 4 1.61 -6.52 -0.75
N HIS A 5 1.94 -5.68 0.23
CA HIS A 5 2.95 -4.61 0.12
C HIS A 5 4.24 -5.02 -0.63
N GLY A 6 4.94 -6.06 -0.17
CA GLY A 6 6.19 -6.49 -0.82
C GLY A 6 6.00 -7.04 -2.23
N GLY A 7 4.87 -7.68 -2.52
CA GLY A 7 4.56 -8.16 -3.88
C GLY A 7 4.28 -7.02 -4.84
N LEU A 8 3.55 -6.01 -4.36
CA LEU A 8 3.22 -4.80 -5.09
C LEU A 8 4.48 -3.98 -5.40
N GLU A 9 5.39 -3.84 -4.43
CA GLU A 9 6.69 -3.18 -4.64
C GLU A 9 7.54 -3.91 -5.68
N LEU A 10 7.62 -5.24 -5.60
CA LEU A 10 8.34 -6.05 -6.58
C LEU A 10 7.74 -5.88 -8.00
N ARG A 11 6.41 -5.85 -8.11
CA ARG A 11 5.72 -5.65 -9.40
C ARG A 11 6.01 -4.27 -9.98
N ALA A 12 5.93 -3.20 -9.19
CA ALA A 12 6.30 -1.86 -9.63
C ALA A 12 7.74 -1.82 -10.15
N ARG A 13 8.69 -2.40 -9.41
CA ARG A 13 10.09 -2.50 -9.83
C ARG A 13 10.26 -3.30 -11.12
N ALA A 14 9.54 -4.40 -11.28
CA ALA A 14 9.59 -5.22 -12.48
C ALA A 14 9.13 -4.43 -13.71
N HIS A 15 8.04 -3.67 -13.59
CA HIS A 15 7.55 -2.81 -14.67
C HIS A 15 8.52 -1.68 -15.02
N ILE A 16 9.15 -1.03 -14.04
CA ILE A 16 10.18 -0.02 -14.28
C ILE A 16 11.38 -0.64 -15.02
N VAL A 17 11.80 -1.84 -14.63
CA VAL A 17 12.90 -2.55 -15.30
C VAL A 17 12.50 -2.91 -16.74
N LEU A 18 11.28 -3.35 -16.98
CA LEU A 18 10.79 -3.64 -18.32
C LEU A 18 10.82 -2.41 -19.22
N ALA A 19 10.30 -1.26 -18.75
CA ALA A 19 10.37 0.00 -19.48
C ALA A 19 11.81 0.42 -19.77
N LYS A 20 12.73 0.24 -18.80
CA LYS A 20 14.16 0.49 -18.98
C LYS A 20 14.78 -0.41 -20.05
N CYS A 21 14.40 -1.68 -20.11
CA CYS A 21 14.88 -2.61 -21.13
C CYS A 21 14.50 -2.12 -22.54
N TYR A 22 13.25 -1.71 -22.75
CA TYR A 22 12.82 -1.13 -24.03
C TYR A 22 13.60 0.14 -24.38
N LEU A 23 13.73 1.08 -23.44
CA LEU A 23 14.46 2.33 -23.67
C LEU A 23 15.97 2.14 -23.90
N SER A 24 16.54 1.02 -23.43
CA SER A 24 17.95 0.70 -23.62
C SER A 24 18.23 -0.06 -24.92
N ASP A 25 17.21 -0.62 -25.56
CA ASP A 25 17.37 -1.31 -26.85
C ASP A 25 17.51 -0.28 -27.97
N PRO A 26 18.68 -0.18 -28.63
CA PRO A 26 18.88 0.79 -29.71
C PRO A 26 18.02 0.51 -30.95
N LYS A 27 17.40 -0.68 -31.04
CA LYS A 27 16.47 -1.03 -32.12
C LYS A 27 15.03 -0.64 -31.82
N PHE A 28 14.73 -0.29 -30.57
CA PHE A 28 13.38 0.09 -30.16
C PHE A 28 13.12 1.57 -30.43
N SER A 29 11.94 1.89 -30.96
CA SER A 29 11.51 3.26 -31.23
C SER A 29 10.28 3.60 -30.39
N VAL A 30 10.46 4.49 -29.41
CA VAL A 30 9.37 5.00 -28.54
C VAL A 30 8.27 5.67 -29.36
N TYR A 31 8.61 6.25 -30.51
CA TYR A 31 7.63 6.91 -31.38
C TYR A 31 6.68 5.90 -32.05
N GLU A 32 7.19 4.71 -32.37
CA GLU A 32 6.42 3.67 -33.07
C GLU A 32 5.55 2.86 -32.11
N ASP A 33 6.07 2.54 -30.92
CA ASP A 33 5.34 1.80 -29.89
C ASP A 33 5.52 2.44 -28.50
N PRO A 34 4.86 3.57 -28.22
CA PRO A 34 4.96 4.21 -26.92
C PRO A 34 4.35 3.36 -25.80
N SER A 35 3.34 2.54 -26.08
CA SER A 35 2.66 1.66 -25.11
C SER A 35 3.61 0.70 -24.41
N ALA A 36 4.59 0.13 -25.13
CA ALA A 36 5.58 -0.77 -24.54
C ALA A 36 6.38 -0.15 -23.38
N VAL A 37 6.51 1.19 -23.34
CA VAL A 37 7.17 1.93 -22.24
C VAL A 37 6.14 2.54 -21.29
N LEU A 38 5.09 3.16 -21.82
CA LEU A 38 4.12 3.90 -21.01
C LEU A 38 3.25 2.98 -20.17
N ASP A 39 2.81 1.83 -20.69
CA ASP A 39 1.91 0.95 -19.96
C ASP A 39 2.59 0.36 -18.71
N PRO A 40 3.84 -0.16 -18.78
CA PRO A 40 4.56 -0.58 -17.58
C PRO A 40 4.81 0.59 -16.61
N LEU A 41 5.19 1.78 -17.11
CA LEU A 41 5.44 2.92 -16.22
C LEU A 41 4.17 3.39 -15.50
N ASN A 42 3.03 3.41 -16.18
CA ASN A 42 1.74 3.71 -15.57
C ASN A 42 1.40 2.67 -14.51
N GLN A 43 1.57 1.38 -14.83
CA GLN A 43 1.28 0.32 -13.86
C GLN A 43 2.19 0.40 -12.64
N ALA A 44 3.47 0.76 -12.83
CA ALA A 44 4.38 0.99 -11.72
C ALA A 44 3.98 2.19 -10.86
N ALA A 45 3.50 3.27 -11.48
CA ALA A 45 3.03 4.46 -10.78
C ALA A 45 1.79 4.15 -9.93
N GLU A 46 0.79 3.47 -10.49
CA GLU A 46 -0.40 3.02 -9.77
C GLU A 46 -0.04 2.11 -8.58
N ASP A 47 0.87 1.15 -8.80
CA ASP A 47 1.33 0.25 -7.74
C ASP A 47 2.05 1.01 -6.61
N LEU A 48 2.86 2.02 -6.94
CA LEU A 48 3.56 2.85 -5.97
C LEU A 48 2.61 3.79 -5.21
N GLU A 49 1.61 4.35 -5.87
CA GLU A 49 0.59 5.20 -5.25
C GLU A 49 -0.16 4.43 -4.15
N VAL A 50 -0.59 3.20 -4.43
CA VAL A 50 -1.22 2.33 -3.42
C VAL A 50 -0.28 2.05 -2.24
N LEU A 51 1.02 1.84 -2.48
CA LEU A 51 2.00 1.62 -1.41
C LEU A 51 2.18 2.87 -0.53
N GLU A 52 2.15 4.06 -1.14
CA GLU A 52 2.24 5.33 -0.42
C GLU A 52 1.01 5.58 0.44
N GLU A 53 -0.19 5.29 -0.09
CA GLU A 53 -1.44 5.36 0.67
C GLU A 53 -1.44 4.41 1.87
N ASP A 54 -1.02 3.16 1.68
CA ASP A 54 -0.89 2.16 2.73
C ASP A 54 0.11 2.61 3.81
N ALA A 55 1.25 3.18 3.40
CA ALA A 55 2.25 3.71 4.32
C ALA A 55 1.72 4.91 5.13
N ALA A 56 1.02 5.84 4.48
CA ALA A 56 0.40 6.99 5.13
C ALA A 56 -0.71 6.57 6.11
N ALA A 57 -1.52 5.59 5.74
CA ALA A 57 -2.55 5.01 6.61
C ALA A 57 -1.93 4.33 7.83
N SER A 58 -0.89 3.52 7.63
CA SER A 58 -0.13 2.86 8.70
C SER A 58 0.49 3.88 9.66
N PHE A 59 1.13 4.93 9.13
CA PHE A 59 1.69 6.01 9.94
C PHE A 59 0.62 6.75 10.76
N LYS A 60 -0.53 7.05 10.15
CA LYS A 60 -1.66 7.68 10.85
C LYS A 60 -2.16 6.80 12.00
N GLN A 61 -2.30 5.49 11.78
CA GLN A 61 -2.70 4.55 12.84
C GLN A 61 -1.66 4.50 13.96
N HIS A 62 -0.37 4.45 13.62
CA HIS A 62 0.70 4.49 14.60
C HIS A 62 0.65 5.76 15.47
N ARG A 63 0.48 6.93 14.84
CA ARG A 63 0.30 8.21 15.56
C ARG A 63 -0.91 8.19 16.49
N LEU A 64 -2.05 7.66 16.03
CA LEU A 64 -3.25 7.54 16.87
C LEU A 64 -3.03 6.60 18.07
N ALA A 65 -2.25 5.53 17.90
CA ALA A 65 -1.90 4.63 18.99
C ALA A 65 -0.99 5.29 20.04
N LEU A 66 -0.12 6.22 19.62
CA LEU A 66 0.69 7.02 20.53
C LEU A 66 -0.12 8.09 21.27
N ASP A 67 -1.11 8.69 20.60
CA ASP A 67 -1.96 9.75 21.15
C ASP A 67 -3.01 9.22 22.15
N ASN A 68 -3.39 7.93 22.03
CA ASN A 68 -4.28 7.25 22.97
C ASN A 68 -3.76 5.86 23.36
N PRO A 69 -2.95 5.74 24.45
CA PRO A 69 -2.41 4.46 24.90
C PRO A 69 -3.47 3.48 25.45
N TYR A 70 -4.74 3.89 25.60
CA TYR A 70 -5.78 3.13 26.31
C TYR A 70 -6.71 2.27 25.43
N LYS A 71 -6.39 1.99 24.16
CA LYS A 71 -7.23 1.08 23.36
C LYS A 71 -7.20 -0.39 23.81
N GLU A 72 -6.26 -0.79 24.67
CA GLU A 72 -6.24 -2.17 25.20
C GLU A 72 -7.08 -2.37 26.47
N GLU A 73 -7.47 -1.31 27.19
CA GLU A 73 -8.31 -1.46 28.40
C GLU A 73 -9.81 -1.41 28.13
N ASP A 74 -10.27 -0.89 26.98
CA ASP A 74 -11.71 -0.79 26.67
C ASP A 74 -12.42 -2.15 26.64
N ARG A 75 -11.73 -3.25 26.32
CA ARG A 75 -12.36 -4.58 26.34
C ARG A 75 -12.67 -5.07 27.76
N PHE A 76 -11.89 -4.63 28.76
CA PHE A 76 -12.14 -4.95 30.16
C PHE A 76 -13.17 -3.99 30.77
N THR A 77 -13.13 -2.71 30.39
CA THR A 77 -14.12 -1.72 30.80
C THR A 77 -15.52 -2.06 30.27
N ASP A 78 -15.63 -2.47 29.01
CA ASP A 78 -16.89 -2.92 28.40
C ASP A 78 -17.46 -4.20 29.04
N MET A 79 -16.60 -5.13 29.47
CA MET A 79 -17.05 -6.34 30.17
C MET A 79 -17.52 -6.05 31.60
N LEU A 80 -16.89 -5.11 32.30
CA LEU A 80 -17.26 -4.71 33.65
C LEU A 80 -18.54 -3.88 33.68
N THR A 81 -18.76 -3.01 32.69
CA THR A 81 -20.00 -2.25 32.55
C THR A 81 -21.18 -3.16 32.21
N LEU A 82 -21.02 -4.09 31.26
CA LEU A 82 -22.04 -5.10 30.93
C LEU A 82 -22.38 -6.00 32.13
N SER A 83 -21.40 -6.38 32.95
CA SER A 83 -21.64 -7.18 34.16
C SER A 83 -22.38 -6.40 35.25
N SER A 84 -22.17 -5.07 35.33
CA SER A 84 -22.87 -4.20 36.28
C SER A 84 -24.32 -3.91 35.86
N GLU A 85 -24.60 -3.84 34.56
CA GLU A 85 -25.95 -3.63 34.02
C GLU A 85 -26.83 -4.89 34.12
N MET A 86 -26.23 -6.08 34.05
CA MET A 86 -26.96 -7.35 34.23
C MET A 86 -27.25 -7.70 35.69
N ALA A 87 -26.67 -6.95 36.65
CA ALA A 87 -26.82 -7.18 38.09
C ALA A 87 -27.78 -6.18 38.79
N SER A 88 -28.39 -5.25 38.04
CA SER A 88 -29.48 -4.35 38.49
C SER A 88 -30.83 -4.83 37.97
#